data_AF-A0A2H0XE61-F1
#
_entry.id   AF-A0A2H0XE61-F1
#
_cell.length_a   1.000
_cell.length_b   1.000
_cell.length_c   1.000
_cell.angle_alpha   90.00
_cell.angle_beta   90.00
_cell.angle_gamma   90.00
#
_symmetry.space_group_name_H-M   'P 1'
#
loop_
_entity.id
_entity.type
_entity.pdbx_description
1 polymer ?
#
loop_
_entity_poly.entity_id
_entity_poly.type
_entity_poly.pdbx_seq_one_letter_code
_entity_poly.pdbx_strand_id
1 'polypeptide(L)'
;MDPQELNNLTTKAIKMAISQKWQEAEEINKKILQHNPHDIDTLNRQGTVFINLAEYKKAKAVFEKALALDSLNSIALKNLKLLKAKRAVHQVVVPGKYNLKGALKAPDKHTRQKTKPYIKHAGLEEEDSENPPFDEDPSLQDLDE
;
A
#
# COMPACT_ATOMS: atom_id res chain seq x y z
N MET A 1 6.28 18.74 -26.52
CA MET A 1 7.39 19.17 -25.66
C MET A 1 8.64 19.09 -26.50
N ASP A 2 9.40 20.17 -26.58
CA ASP A 2 10.66 20.14 -27.31
C ASP A 2 11.74 19.34 -26.52
N PRO A 3 12.81 18.86 -27.19
CA PRO A 3 13.83 18.07 -26.51
C PRO A 3 14.57 18.79 -25.37
N GLN A 4 14.70 20.12 -25.44
CA GLN A 4 15.43 20.90 -24.43
C GLN A 4 14.61 21.02 -23.14
N GLU A 5 13.32 21.29 -23.27
CA GLU A 5 12.35 21.32 -22.19
C GLU A 5 12.28 19.96 -21.49
N LEU A 6 12.25 18.86 -22.26
CA LEU A 6 12.27 17.50 -21.73
C LEU A 6 13.54 17.21 -20.91
N ASN A 7 14.70 17.61 -21.41
CA ASN A 7 15.98 17.47 -20.71
C ASN A 7 16.01 18.30 -19.41
N ASN A 8 15.47 19.51 -19.45
CA ASN A 8 15.37 20.38 -18.28
C ASN A 8 14.46 19.74 -17.19
N LEU A 9 13.30 19.20 -17.58
CA LEU A 9 12.41 18.49 -16.66
C LEU A 9 13.06 17.22 -16.10
N THR A 10 13.76 16.46 -16.94
CA THR A 10 14.48 15.25 -16.51
C THR A 10 15.52 15.59 -15.44
N THR A 11 16.33 16.62 -15.70
CA THR A 11 17.35 17.10 -14.76
C THR A 11 16.71 17.59 -13.45
N LYS A 12 15.58 18.31 -13.54
CA LYS A 12 14.84 18.79 -12.38
C LYS A 12 14.28 17.63 -11.55
N ALA A 13 13.67 16.62 -12.17
CA ALA A 13 13.15 15.44 -11.46
C ALA A 13 14.25 14.69 -10.70
N ILE A 14 15.40 14.50 -11.35
CA ILE A 14 16.56 13.85 -10.72
C ILE A 14 17.05 14.68 -9.52
N LYS A 15 17.16 16.00 -9.68
CA LYS A 15 17.57 16.90 -8.58
C LYS A 15 16.60 16.82 -7.40
N MET A 16 15.29 16.83 -7.65
CA MET A 16 14.28 16.71 -6.59
C MET A 16 14.37 15.36 -5.87
N ALA A 17 14.57 14.26 -6.61
CA ALA A 17 14.77 12.93 -6.05
C ALA A 17 16.04 12.86 -5.17
N ILE A 18 17.17 13.42 -5.63
CA ILE A 18 18.42 13.49 -4.84
C ILE A 18 18.22 14.32 -3.57
N SER A 19 17.45 15.41 -3.64
CA SER A 19 17.05 16.22 -2.49
C SER A 19 15.94 15.59 -1.63
N GLN A 20 15.56 14.34 -1.87
CA GLN A 20 14.50 13.61 -1.17
C GLN A 20 13.11 14.29 -1.21
N LYS A 21 12.90 15.19 -2.16
CA LYS A 21 11.62 15.84 -2.45
C LYS A 21 10.81 14.95 -3.37
N TRP A 22 10.35 13.82 -2.83
CA TRP A 22 9.75 12.74 -3.62
C TRP A 22 8.44 13.14 -4.29
N GLN A 23 7.59 13.94 -3.63
CA GLN A 23 6.34 14.45 -4.18
C GLN A 23 6.60 15.35 -5.39
N GLU A 24 7.55 16.29 -5.30
CA GLU A 24 7.92 17.16 -6.43
C GLU A 24 8.50 16.33 -7.59
N ALA A 25 9.32 15.32 -7.30
CA ALA A 25 9.85 14.41 -8.30
C ALA A 25 8.75 13.59 -9.00
N GLU A 26 7.72 13.15 -8.26
CA GLU A 26 6.54 12.45 -8.78
C GLU A 26 5.81 13.29 -9.81
N GLU A 27 5.52 14.56 -9.47
CA GLU A 27 4.78 15.46 -10.33
C GLU A 27 5.55 15.76 -11.63
N ILE A 28 6.87 15.98 -11.53
CA ILE A 28 7.71 16.27 -12.70
C ILE A 28 7.79 15.04 -13.61
N ASN A 29 8.06 13.86 -13.05
CA ASN A 29 8.08 12.62 -13.83
C ASN A 29 6.72 12.32 -14.47
N LYS A 30 5.61 12.61 -13.77
CA LYS A 30 4.26 12.49 -14.32
C LYS A 30 4.07 13.39 -15.55
N LYS A 31 4.55 14.64 -15.52
CA LYS A 31 4.52 15.55 -16.69
C LYS A 31 5.31 14.97 -17.86
N ILE A 32 6.50 14.43 -17.60
CA ILE A 32 7.31 13.75 -18.63
C ILE A 32 6.53 12.58 -19.24
N LEU A 33 5.91 11.74 -18.41
CA LEU A 33 5.12 10.58 -18.85
C LEU A 33 3.81 10.94 -19.56
N GLN A 34 3.26 12.12 -19.33
CA GLN A 34 2.10 12.62 -20.10
C GLN A 34 2.49 12.90 -21.55
N HIS A 35 3.72 13.36 -21.79
CA HIS A 35 4.24 13.60 -23.13
C HIS A 35 4.77 12.32 -23.79
N ASN A 36 5.50 11.49 -23.04
CA ASN A 36 5.97 10.19 -23.50
C ASN A 36 5.62 9.10 -22.49
N PRO A 37 4.46 8.44 -22.64
CA PRO A 37 4.03 7.38 -21.74
C PRO A 37 4.92 6.13 -21.75
N HIS A 38 5.82 6.02 -22.74
CA HIS A 38 6.69 4.87 -22.98
C HIS A 38 8.16 5.14 -22.66
N ASP A 39 8.47 6.28 -22.02
CA ASP A 39 9.82 6.56 -21.55
C ASP A 39 10.21 5.64 -20.39
N ILE A 40 11.02 4.62 -20.70
CA ILE A 40 11.47 3.60 -19.75
C ILE A 40 12.27 4.21 -18.60
N ASP A 41 13.13 5.21 -18.87
CA ASP A 41 13.96 5.83 -17.85
C ASP A 41 13.11 6.62 -16.86
N THR A 42 12.10 7.34 -17.37
CA THR A 42 11.16 8.04 -16.50
C THR A 42 10.27 7.07 -15.73
N LEU A 43 9.83 5.96 -16.32
CA LEU A 43 9.11 4.91 -15.58
C LEU A 43 9.99 4.34 -14.45
N ASN A 44 11.27 4.08 -14.70
CA ASN A 44 12.20 3.62 -13.66
C ASN A 44 12.35 4.64 -12.51
N ARG A 45 12.50 5.93 -12.85
CA ARG A 45 12.56 7.02 -11.86
C ARG A 45 11.26 7.11 -11.06
N GLN A 46 10.11 7.06 -11.73
CA GLN A 46 8.79 7.14 -11.11
C GLN A 46 8.52 5.97 -10.16
N GLY A 47 8.92 4.74 -10.55
CA GLY A 47 8.83 3.58 -9.68
C GLY A 47 9.67 3.74 -8.42
N THR A 48 10.87 4.32 -8.53
CA THR A 48 11.75 4.61 -7.38
C THR A 48 11.15 5.69 -6.48
N VAL A 49 10.55 6.74 -7.05
CA VAL A 49 9.83 7.77 -6.30
C VAL A 49 8.68 7.14 -5.50
N PHE A 50 7.88 6.28 -6.11
CA PHE A 50 6.80 5.58 -5.40
C PHE A 50 7.30 4.65 -4.29
N ILE A 51 8.47 4.01 -4.43
CA ILE A 51 9.08 3.24 -3.32
C ILE A 51 9.36 4.15 -2.12
N ASN A 52 9.94 5.32 -2.35
CA ASN A 52 10.30 6.26 -1.30
C ASN A 52 9.07 6.93 -0.65
N LEU A 53 7.97 7.06 -1.40
CA LEU A 53 6.66 7.48 -0.88
C LEU A 53 5.87 6.34 -0.20
N ALA A 54 6.44 5.15 -0.05
CA ALA A 54 5.79 3.93 0.45
C ALA A 54 4.55 3.47 -0.36
N GLU A 55 4.42 3.96 -1.59
CA GLU A 55 3.34 3.68 -2.54
C GLU A 55 3.64 2.41 -3.36
N TYR A 56 3.88 1.29 -2.67
CA TYR A 56 4.43 0.07 -3.27
C TYR A 56 3.55 -0.55 -4.37
N LYS A 57 2.22 -0.37 -4.30
CA LYS A 57 1.30 -0.82 -5.35
C LYS A 57 1.53 -0.06 -6.67
N LYS A 58 1.65 1.27 -6.57
CA LYS A 58 1.94 2.13 -7.74
C LYS A 58 3.34 1.86 -8.28
N ALA A 59 4.34 1.72 -7.39
CA ALA A 59 5.70 1.37 -7.78
C ALA A 59 5.72 0.07 -8.60
N LYS A 60 5.05 -0.99 -8.11
CA LYS A 60 4.94 -2.26 -8.81
C LYS A 60 4.36 -2.10 -10.22
N ALA A 61 3.22 -1.43 -10.34
CA ALA A 61 2.55 -1.23 -11.63
C ALA A 61 3.44 -0.48 -12.64
N VAL A 62 4.18 0.53 -12.18
CA VAL A 62 5.10 1.29 -13.04
C VAL A 62 6.28 0.44 -13.50
N PHE A 63 6.88 -0.37 -12.62
CA PHE A 63 7.96 -1.26 -13.03
C PHE A 63 7.48 -2.39 -13.96
N GLU A 64 6.27 -2.90 -13.76
CA GLU A 64 5.66 -3.86 -14.70
C GLU A 64 5.44 -3.23 -16.07
N LYS A 65 5.02 -1.95 -16.13
CA LYS A 65 4.93 -1.19 -17.37
C LYS A 65 6.31 -1.02 -18.04
N ALA A 66 7.36 -0.72 -17.27
CA ALA A 66 8.72 -0.64 -17.80
C ALA A 66 9.18 -1.98 -18.39
N LEU A 67 8.86 -3.11 -17.75
CA LEU A 67 9.18 -4.45 -18.27
C LEU A 67 8.37 -4.87 -19.50
N ALA A 68 7.15 -4.35 -19.64
CA ALA A 68 6.36 -4.57 -20.85
C ALA A 68 6.99 -3.89 -22.08
N LEU A 69 7.75 -2.80 -21.87
CA LEU A 69 8.45 -2.06 -22.92
C LEU A 69 9.87 -2.59 -23.14
N ASP A 70 10.57 -2.92 -22.05
CA ASP A 70 11.88 -3.56 -22.08
C ASP A 70 11.93 -4.68 -21.03
N SER A 71 11.72 -5.91 -21.52
CA SER A 71 11.72 -7.13 -20.69
C SER A 71 13.04 -7.40 -19.97
N LEU A 72 14.15 -6.82 -20.43
CA LEU A 72 15.49 -7.00 -19.87
C LEU A 72 15.92 -5.83 -18.98
N ASN A 73 15.03 -4.89 -18.70
CA ASN A 73 15.30 -3.75 -17.83
C ASN A 73 15.70 -4.22 -16.42
N SER A 74 17.00 -4.18 -16.16
CA SER A 74 17.59 -4.67 -14.91
C SER A 74 17.15 -3.88 -13.69
N ILE A 75 16.84 -2.58 -13.85
CA ILE A 75 16.38 -1.70 -12.76
C ILE A 75 14.99 -2.13 -12.31
N ALA A 76 14.07 -2.32 -13.26
CA ALA A 76 12.70 -2.75 -12.98
C ALA A 76 12.66 -4.16 -12.38
N LEU A 77 13.44 -5.12 -12.91
CA LEU A 77 13.54 -6.47 -12.36
C LEU A 77 14.04 -6.47 -10.90
N LYS A 78 15.12 -5.73 -10.61
CA LYS A 78 15.68 -5.62 -9.26
C LYS A 78 14.67 -5.03 -8.28
N ASN A 79 14.00 -3.94 -8.65
CA ASN A 79 13.02 -3.29 -7.78
C ASN A 79 11.77 -4.14 -7.55
N LEU A 80 11.25 -4.84 -8.56
CA LEU A 80 10.14 -5.77 -8.37
C LEU A 80 10.50 -6.94 -7.45
N LYS A 81 11.73 -7.47 -7.56
CA LYS A 81 12.22 -8.49 -6.63
C LYS A 81 12.26 -7.97 -5.19
N LEU A 82 12.76 -6.75 -4.99
CA LEU A 82 12.77 -6.10 -3.68
C LEU A 82 11.37 -5.88 -3.10
N LEU A 83 10.42 -5.41 -3.91
CA LEU A 83 9.03 -5.21 -3.51
C LEU A 83 8.35 -6.52 -3.10
N LYS A 84 8.58 -7.61 -3.85
CA LYS A 84 8.09 -8.94 -3.51
C LYS A 84 8.69 -9.44 -2.18
N ALA A 85 9.98 -9.26 -1.98
CA ALA A 85 10.67 -9.67 -0.75
C ALA A 85 10.14 -8.91 0.48
N LYS A 86 9.97 -7.58 0.39
CA LYS A 86 9.40 -6.77 1.48
C LYS A 86 7.98 -7.20 1.86
N ARG A 87 7.14 -7.53 0.88
CA ARG A 87 5.79 -8.05 1.12
C ARG A 87 5.82 -9.44 1.80
N ALA A 88 6.75 -10.31 1.42
CA ALA A 88 6.91 -11.62 2.05
C ALA A 88 7.29 -11.49 3.53
N VAL A 89 8.21 -10.58 3.87
CA VAL A 89 8.57 -10.31 5.28
C VAL A 89 7.37 -9.80 6.07
N HIS A 90 6.55 -8.92 5.49
CA HIS A 90 5.36 -8.40 6.18
C HIS A 90 4.23 -9.43 6.35
N GLN A 91 4.16 -10.46 5.50
CA GLN A 91 3.20 -11.57 5.66
C GLN A 91 3.68 -12.65 6.65
N VAL A 92 4.99 -12.75 6.89
CA VAL A 92 5.55 -13.73 7.83
C VAL A 92 5.52 -13.24 9.27
N VAL A 93 5.29 -11.94 9.52
CA VAL A 93 5.11 -11.38 10.86
C VAL A 93 3.62 -11.33 11.22
N VAL A 94 3.05 -12.50 11.53
CA VAL A 94 1.90 -12.59 12.45
C VAL A 94 2.44 -13.19 13.75
N PRO A 95 2.88 -12.39 14.73
CA PRO A 95 3.21 -12.90 16.04
C PRO A 95 1.90 -13.04 16.83
N GLY A 96 1.47 -14.28 17.04
CA GLY A 96 0.42 -14.62 18.00
C GLY A 96 -0.79 -15.31 17.39
N LYS A 97 -0.78 -16.65 17.43
CA LYS A 97 -1.43 -17.41 18.52
C LYS A 97 -0.73 -18.77 18.62
N TYR A 98 -0.05 -19.00 19.73
CA TYR A 98 0.46 -20.31 20.10
C TYR A 98 -0.71 -21.30 20.21
N ASN A 99 -0.67 -22.40 19.46
CA ASN A 99 -1.45 -23.59 19.79
C ASN A 99 -0.49 -24.66 20.33
N LEU A 100 -0.03 -24.47 21.56
CA LEU A 100 0.46 -25.57 22.39
C LEU A 100 -0.75 -26.28 23.01
N LYS A 101 -1.43 -27.13 22.24
CA LYS A 101 -2.27 -28.20 22.80
C LYS A 101 -2.21 -29.43 21.89
N GLY A 102 -1.63 -30.51 22.43
CA GLY A 102 -2.04 -31.86 22.05
C GLY A 102 -1.04 -32.71 21.26
N ALA A 103 0.21 -32.81 21.70
CA ALA A 103 1.06 -33.96 21.34
C ALA A 103 1.10 -34.94 22.52
N LEU A 104 0.02 -35.70 22.71
CA LEU A 104 0.04 -36.98 23.43
C LEU A 104 -0.84 -37.94 22.64
N LYS A 105 -0.20 -38.83 21.89
CA LYS A 105 -0.85 -39.94 21.21
C LYS A 105 -0.51 -41.21 21.98
N ALA A 106 -1.52 -41.86 22.54
CA ALA A 106 -1.51 -43.27 22.90
C ALA A 106 -2.94 -43.83 22.83
N PRO A 107 -3.14 -45.15 22.61
CA PRO A 107 -4.21 -45.62 21.75
C PRO A 107 -5.41 -46.29 22.46
N ASP A 108 -6.48 -46.32 21.67
CA ASP A 108 -7.56 -47.32 21.55
C ASP A 108 -8.73 -47.37 22.56
N LYS A 109 -9.88 -47.67 21.93
CA LYS A 109 -11.03 -48.49 22.34
C LYS A 109 -12.34 -47.82 22.78
N HIS A 110 -13.36 -48.16 21.97
CA HIS A 110 -14.79 -48.35 22.29
C HIS A 110 -15.77 -47.16 22.18
N THR A 111 -16.56 -47.23 21.09
CA THR A 111 -18.04 -47.41 21.13
C THR A 111 -18.96 -46.25 21.55
N ARG A 112 -19.98 -46.02 20.67
CA ARG A 112 -21.30 -45.36 20.89
C ARG A 112 -21.30 -43.85 21.17
N GLN A 113 -22.36 -43.11 20.93
CA GLN A 113 -23.48 -43.07 19.96
C GLN A 113 -24.05 -41.65 20.16
N LYS A 114 -24.59 -41.08 19.09
CA LYS A 114 -25.70 -40.09 19.00
C LYS A 114 -26.16 -39.40 20.31
N THR A 115 -26.28 -38.07 20.25
CA THR A 115 -27.57 -37.31 20.32
C THR A 115 -27.33 -35.80 20.23
N LYS A 116 -28.14 -35.09 19.43
CA LYS A 116 -28.46 -33.67 19.64
C LYS A 116 -29.61 -33.58 20.66
N PRO A 117 -29.71 -32.48 21.41
CA PRO A 117 -30.99 -31.78 21.38
C PRO A 117 -30.85 -30.26 21.23
N TYR A 118 -31.97 -29.70 20.79
CA TYR A 118 -32.29 -28.31 20.49
C TYR A 118 -33.23 -27.83 21.60
N ILE A 119 -33.00 -26.68 22.24
CA ILE A 119 -34.05 -25.96 22.99
C ILE A 119 -33.89 -24.44 22.78
N LYS A 120 -35.04 -23.81 22.54
CA LYS A 120 -35.36 -22.41 22.19
C LYS A 120 -35.50 -21.49 23.43
N HIS A 121 -35.77 -20.20 23.13
CA HIS A 121 -36.33 -19.12 23.96
C HIS A 121 -35.27 -18.30 24.72
N ALA A 122 -35.27 -16.97 24.87
CA ALA A 122 -36.17 -15.83 24.63
C ALA A 122 -35.24 -14.59 24.47
N GLY A 123 -35.51 -13.51 23.73
CA GLY A 123 -36.60 -12.54 23.89
C GLY A 123 -36.34 -11.61 25.08
N LEU A 124 -35.61 -10.50 24.90
CA LEU A 124 -35.66 -9.28 25.74
C LEU A 124 -35.12 -8.07 24.94
N GLU A 125 -35.88 -6.99 25.04
CA GLU A 125 -35.77 -5.66 24.41
C GLU A 125 -34.86 -4.71 25.22
N GLU A 126 -34.90 -3.43 24.79
CA GLU A 126 -34.46 -2.19 25.45
C GLU A 126 -33.04 -1.74 25.08
N GLU A 127 -32.91 -0.76 24.18
CA GLU A 127 -33.14 0.69 24.31
C GLU A 127 -31.86 1.43 24.75
N ASP A 128 -31.66 2.58 24.09
CA ASP A 128 -31.13 3.82 24.65
C ASP A 128 -29.86 4.45 24.05
N SER A 129 -29.96 5.79 24.08
CA SER A 129 -28.95 6.84 23.97
C SER A 129 -28.63 7.37 22.57
N GLU A 130 -29.50 8.29 22.14
CA GLU A 130 -29.19 9.73 22.03
C GLU A 130 -27.83 10.13 21.45
N ASN A 131 -27.90 10.82 20.32
CA ASN A 131 -26.81 11.54 19.68
C ASN A 131 -27.25 13.01 19.61
N PRO A 132 -26.59 13.94 20.33
CA PRO A 132 -26.08 15.17 19.66
C PRO A 132 -24.87 15.81 20.40
N PRO A 133 -24.33 16.97 19.97
CA PRO A 133 -24.41 17.66 18.67
C PRO A 133 -23.02 17.89 18.02
N PHE A 134 -23.03 18.24 16.73
CA PHE A 134 -21.89 18.83 16.02
C PHE A 134 -22.12 20.35 16.02
N ASP A 135 -21.51 21.07 16.96
CA ASP A 135 -21.51 22.53 16.95
C ASP A 135 -20.38 23.03 16.05
N GLU A 136 -20.80 23.78 15.02
CA GLU A 136 -20.00 24.47 14.03
C GLU A 136 -19.18 25.59 14.69
N ASP A 137 -17.95 25.79 14.23
CA ASP A 137 -17.02 26.85 14.64
C ASP A 137 -17.14 28.04 13.65
N PRO A 138 -17.68 29.21 14.07
CA PRO A 138 -17.67 30.41 13.27
C PRO A 138 -16.78 31.51 13.89
N SER A 139 -15.98 32.12 13.01
CA SER A 139 -15.40 33.46 13.15
C SER A 139 -14.25 33.66 14.15
N LEU A 140 -13.02 33.51 13.64
CA LEU A 140 -11.89 34.38 14.04
C LEU A 140 -11.78 35.52 13.02
N GLN A 141 -12.55 36.57 13.28
CA GLN A 141 -12.29 37.92 12.78
C GLN A 141 -12.01 38.78 14.01
N ASP A 142 -10.74 38.99 14.31
CA ASP A 142 -10.33 40.11 15.16
C ASP A 142 -9.22 40.86 14.41
N LEU A 143 -9.67 41.96 13.79
CA LEU A 143 -8.89 43.15 13.51
C LEU A 143 -8.53 43.77 14.86
N ASP A 144 -7.29 44.20 15.08
CA ASP A 144 -7.02 45.37 15.91
C ASP A 144 -5.66 46.02 15.57
N GLU A 145 -5.78 47.34 15.37
CA GLU A 145 -4.86 48.50 15.47
C GLU A 145 -3.41 48.46 14.91
#